data_AF-A0AA44WII4-F1
#
_entry.id   AF-A0AA44WII4-F1
#
_cell.length_a   1.000
_cell.length_b   1.000
_cell.length_c   1.000
_cell.angle_alpha   90.00
_cell.angle_beta   90.00
_cell.angle_gamma   90.00
#
_symmetry.space_group_name_H-M   'P 1'
#
loop_
_entity.id
_entity.type
_entity.pdbx_description
1 polymer ?
#
loop_
_entity_poly.entity_id
_entity_poly.type
_entity_poly.pdbx_seq_one_letter_code
_entity_poly.pdbx_strand_id
1 'polypeptide(L)'
;MVKCDERQPICQRCSIAGRYCERTARPTRQPLPERRDRGHGDAVRGPSPKWPSPDNPRKALASPDIARIFHHYIIEIAPWYDLSDPASSFATRLPRLALEMPLPFSAIIAQAAMQICQTTAPSKRPVAEFYHGHCVRLLIELRNDCGSVESETALAAVCLLRSYEILDEEVDPNRHLHGAYSLASRQKLLLDNGFRTLSSAGFWNYLREDITYSLFEEQPLKMDLENIPVPTQHLEDHDHLNAISLVLGRILNAHFNDGSPGRDQPVSVSAMLHMLRSWQKALPRHFEPLSAARQYFLVSIMVLCMIMPLETLTEILQLVELDLPSSPSREDILETCALEVCGLAFTAKSNPVLVNAFGPISYCARHIRVEASRQELLRCLAPCKKTVGWPVQRLMDDLQSRWRVSPA
;
A
#
# COMPACT_ATOMS: atom_id res chain seq x y z
N MET A 1 -42.57 -17.08 22.24
CA MET A 1 -41.18 -17.37 21.81
C MET A 1 -40.88 -16.60 20.55
N VAL A 2 -40.17 -15.48 20.66
CA VAL A 2 -39.70 -14.71 19.50
C VAL A 2 -38.39 -15.36 19.04
N LYS A 3 -38.35 -15.84 17.79
CA LYS A 3 -37.12 -16.32 17.17
C LYS A 3 -36.23 -15.11 16.89
N CYS A 4 -35.18 -14.93 17.69
CA CYS A 4 -34.13 -13.95 17.43
C CYS A 4 -33.15 -14.59 16.44
N ASP A 5 -32.91 -13.96 15.30
CA ASP A 5 -32.16 -14.49 14.16
C ASP A 5 -30.64 -14.25 14.24
N GLU A 6 -30.13 -13.89 15.43
CA GLU A 6 -28.71 -13.60 15.72
C GLU A 6 -28.03 -12.56 14.81
N ARG A 7 -28.79 -11.86 13.95
CA ARG A 7 -28.25 -10.83 13.06
C ARG A 7 -27.97 -9.55 13.86
N GLN A 8 -26.75 -9.05 13.76
CA GLN A 8 -26.38 -7.79 14.40
C GLN A 8 -27.10 -6.59 13.76
N PRO A 9 -27.56 -5.60 14.56
CA PRO A 9 -28.29 -4.45 14.04
C PRO A 9 -27.39 -3.55 13.18
N ILE A 10 -27.82 -3.33 11.93
CA ILE A 10 -27.17 -2.45 10.96
C ILE A 10 -27.36 -0.99 11.39
N CYS A 11 -26.28 -0.19 11.43
CA CYS A 11 -26.43 1.23 11.76
C CYS A 11 -27.13 2.01 10.62
N GLN A 12 -27.87 3.06 10.97
CA GLN A 12 -28.69 3.83 10.01
C GLN A 12 -27.89 4.34 8.80
N ARG A 13 -26.62 4.72 8.98
CA ARG A 13 -25.73 5.12 7.87
C ARG A 13 -25.40 3.98 6.92
N CYS A 14 -25.12 2.78 7.44
CA CYS A 14 -24.85 1.59 6.63
C CYS A 14 -26.12 1.11 5.91
N SER A 15 -27.28 1.21 6.58
CA SER A 15 -28.58 0.90 5.98
C SER A 15 -28.93 1.83 4.82
N ILE A 16 -28.65 3.13 4.95
CA ILE A 16 -28.92 4.11 3.88
C ILE A 16 -27.94 3.92 2.71
N ALA A 17 -26.69 3.56 2.99
CA ALA A 17 -25.65 3.44 1.98
C ALA A 17 -25.57 2.06 1.30
N GLY A 18 -26.38 1.08 1.73
CA GLY A 18 -26.31 -0.29 1.20
C GLY A 18 -24.96 -0.99 1.44
N ARG A 19 -24.25 -0.63 2.52
CA ARG A 19 -22.90 -1.16 2.83
C ARG A 19 -22.93 -2.05 4.07
N TYR A 20 -22.02 -3.02 4.11
CA TYR A 20 -21.79 -3.89 5.26
C TYR A 20 -21.42 -3.08 6.52
N CYS A 21 -21.89 -3.51 7.69
CA CYS A 21 -21.77 -2.76 8.95
C CYS A 21 -20.84 -3.47 9.94
N GLU A 22 -19.56 -3.11 9.94
CA GLU A 22 -18.57 -3.63 10.88
C GLU A 22 -18.58 -2.81 12.17
N ARG A 23 -19.48 -3.12 13.10
CA ARG A 23 -19.23 -2.81 14.51
C ARG A 23 -18.44 -3.97 15.10
N THR A 24 -17.12 -3.83 15.14
CA THR A 24 -16.27 -4.73 15.94
C THR A 24 -16.72 -4.67 17.41
N ALA A 25 -16.70 -5.83 18.06
CA ALA A 25 -17.26 -6.00 19.39
C ALA A 25 -16.64 -5.04 20.43
N ARG A 26 -17.51 -4.31 21.11
CA ARG A 26 -17.31 -3.46 22.31
C ARG A 26 -16.17 -2.42 22.23
N PRO A 27 -16.49 -1.12 22.09
CA PRO A 27 -15.58 -0.07 22.50
C PRO A 27 -15.34 -0.20 24.00
N THR A 28 -14.08 -0.31 24.42
CA THR A 28 -13.68 -0.05 25.80
C THR A 28 -14.21 1.34 26.15
N ARG A 29 -15.19 1.42 27.05
CA ARG A 29 -15.77 2.68 27.52
C ARG A 29 -14.65 3.53 28.16
N GLN A 30 -14.04 4.41 27.37
CA GLN A 30 -13.39 5.58 27.94
C GLN A 30 -14.51 6.54 28.37
N PRO A 31 -14.53 7.02 29.62
CA PRO A 31 -15.52 8.00 30.05
C PRO A 31 -15.35 9.27 29.21
N LEU A 32 -16.44 9.72 28.59
CA LEU A 32 -16.52 11.08 28.04
C LEU A 32 -16.27 12.07 29.20
N PRO A 33 -15.40 13.08 29.05
CA PRO A 33 -15.27 14.11 30.07
C PRO A 33 -16.60 14.85 30.22
N GLU A 34 -17.10 14.94 31.46
CA GLU A 34 -18.27 15.75 31.79
C GLU A 34 -18.09 17.19 31.31
N ARG A 35 -19.09 17.71 30.58
CA ARG A 35 -19.19 19.14 30.26
C ARG A 35 -19.32 19.92 31.57
N ARG A 36 -18.23 20.53 32.02
CA ARG A 36 -18.28 21.64 32.97
C ARG A 36 -18.53 22.91 32.19
N ASP A 37 -19.74 23.44 32.37
CA ASP A 37 -20.05 24.84 32.08
C ASP A 37 -19.05 25.73 32.85
N ARG A 38 -18.23 26.49 32.12
CA ARG A 38 -17.43 27.58 32.69
C ARG A 38 -17.62 28.81 31.83
N GLY A 39 -18.22 29.81 32.46
CA GLY A 39 -18.49 31.13 31.91
C GLY A 39 -17.24 31.87 31.46
N HIS A 40 -17.51 32.96 30.75
CA HIS A 40 -16.56 33.95 30.27
C HIS A 40 -15.57 34.40 31.37
N GLY A 41 -14.27 34.29 31.07
CA GLY A 41 -13.21 34.85 31.91
C GLY A 41 -11.81 34.43 31.45
N ASP A 42 -11.09 35.40 30.89
CA ASP A 42 -9.64 35.53 30.70
C ASP A 42 -8.86 34.48 29.86
N ALA A 43 -8.30 34.99 28.76
CA ALA A 43 -7.38 34.30 27.87
C ALA A 43 -6.05 33.98 28.57
N VAL A 44 -5.97 32.80 29.18
CA VAL A 44 -4.70 32.19 29.59
C VAL A 44 -3.94 31.82 28.31
N ARG A 45 -2.84 32.54 28.02
CA ARG A 45 -1.87 32.13 27.00
C ARG A 45 -1.34 30.74 27.35
N GLY A 46 -1.81 29.72 26.64
CA GLY A 46 -1.25 28.38 26.70
C GLY A 46 0.24 28.36 26.32
N PRO A 47 1.00 27.33 26.70
CA PRO A 47 2.39 27.21 26.32
C PRO A 47 2.51 27.29 24.80
N SER A 48 3.45 28.11 24.32
CA SER A 48 3.78 28.21 22.89
C SER A 48 3.96 26.79 22.32
N PRO A 49 3.38 26.47 21.14
CA PRO A 49 3.56 25.16 20.56
C PRO A 49 5.06 24.86 20.42
N LYS A 50 5.47 23.67 20.87
CA LYS A 50 6.87 23.22 20.92
C LYS A 50 7.52 23.16 19.52
N TRP A 51 6.72 23.14 18.46
CA TRP A 51 7.14 23.06 17.06
C TRP A 51 6.49 24.17 16.23
N PRO A 52 7.12 24.59 15.10
CA PRO A 52 6.55 25.62 14.23
C PRO A 52 5.15 25.25 13.74
N SER A 53 4.24 26.23 13.67
CA SER A 53 2.89 25.97 13.16
C SER A 53 2.92 25.45 11.71
N PRO A 54 2.21 24.35 11.41
CA PRO A 54 2.05 23.83 10.05
C PRO A 54 1.19 24.71 9.13
N ASP A 55 0.44 25.69 9.66
CA ASP A 55 -0.44 26.56 8.85
C ASP A 55 0.33 27.48 7.89
N ASN A 56 1.63 27.70 8.14
CA ASN A 56 2.52 28.44 7.25
C ASN A 56 3.77 27.61 6.96
N PRO A 57 3.75 26.75 5.92
CA PRO A 57 4.84 25.84 5.60
C PRO A 57 6.19 26.54 5.38
N ARG A 58 6.22 27.66 4.65
CA ARG A 58 7.46 28.42 4.42
C ARG A 58 8.08 28.92 5.72
N LYS A 59 7.26 29.41 6.65
CA LYS A 59 7.73 29.84 7.97
C LYS A 59 8.19 28.65 8.82
N ALA A 60 7.49 27.52 8.76
CA ALA A 60 7.89 26.31 9.47
C ALA A 60 9.24 25.76 8.96
N LEU A 61 9.47 25.81 7.64
CA LEU A 61 10.73 25.41 7.00
C LEU A 61 11.92 26.33 7.31
N ALA A 62 11.69 27.51 7.90
CA ALA A 62 12.80 28.31 8.43
C ALA A 62 13.46 27.65 9.65
N SER A 63 12.79 26.68 10.30
CA SER A 63 13.41 25.83 11.33
C SER A 63 14.35 24.81 10.69
N PRO A 64 15.65 24.78 11.07
CA PRO A 64 16.60 23.80 10.54
C PRO A 64 16.17 22.34 10.74
N ASP A 65 15.48 22.05 11.84
CA ASP A 65 15.02 20.69 12.13
C ASP A 65 13.89 20.24 11.20
N ILE A 66 12.94 21.14 10.91
CA ILE A 66 11.83 20.86 9.99
C ILE A 66 12.34 20.80 8.55
N ALA A 67 13.25 21.69 8.15
CA ALA A 67 13.89 21.66 6.84
C ALA A 67 14.64 20.34 6.60
N ARG A 68 15.36 19.82 7.60
CA ARG A 68 16.04 18.52 7.50
C ARG A 68 15.08 17.35 7.31
N ILE A 69 13.95 17.34 8.03
CA ILE A 69 12.92 16.30 7.88
C ILE A 69 12.29 16.38 6.48
N PHE A 70 11.97 17.59 6.01
CA PHE A 70 11.42 17.82 4.68
C PHE A 70 12.39 17.40 3.57
N HIS A 71 13.68 17.70 3.72
CA HIS A 71 14.72 17.24 2.81
C HIS A 71 14.87 15.71 2.83
N HIS A 72 14.86 15.10 4.01
CA HIS A 72 14.89 13.63 4.16
C HIS A 72 13.73 12.96 3.44
N TYR A 73 12.53 13.53 3.53
CA TYR A 73 11.38 13.06 2.73
C TYR A 73 11.70 13.02 1.23
N ILE A 74 12.18 14.14 0.66
CA ILE A 74 12.41 14.26 -0.78
C ILE A 74 13.43 13.22 -1.28
N ILE A 75 14.50 13.00 -0.51
CA ILE A 75 15.62 12.16 -0.94
C ILE A 75 15.37 10.69 -0.64
N GLU A 76 14.92 10.36 0.57
CA GLU A 76 14.92 8.97 1.05
C GLU A 76 13.56 8.28 0.91
N ILE A 77 12.46 9.04 0.92
CA ILE A 77 11.11 8.48 1.10
C ILE A 77 10.21 8.70 -0.12
N ALA A 78 10.19 9.89 -0.71
CA ALA A 78 9.42 10.18 -1.91
C ALA A 78 9.65 9.16 -3.05
N PRO A 79 10.88 8.65 -3.28
CA PRO A 79 11.12 7.60 -4.28
C PRO A 79 10.29 6.32 -4.08
N TRP A 80 9.83 6.01 -2.86
CA TRP A 80 9.03 4.81 -2.59
C TRP A 80 7.65 4.87 -3.28
N TYR A 81 7.11 6.08 -3.40
CA TYR A 81 5.81 6.36 -4.01
C TYR A 81 5.95 6.57 -5.52
N ASP A 82 7.09 7.11 -5.95
CA ASP A 82 7.41 7.35 -7.35
C ASP A 82 7.84 6.09 -8.12
N LEU A 83 7.68 4.89 -7.54
CA LEU A 83 7.91 3.63 -8.24
C LEU A 83 6.97 3.55 -9.46
N SER A 84 7.54 3.58 -10.66
CA SER A 84 6.83 3.71 -11.94
C SER A 84 6.05 5.02 -12.14
N ASP A 85 6.50 6.10 -11.51
CA ASP A 85 6.15 7.47 -11.89
C ASP A 85 7.37 8.18 -12.53
N PRO A 86 7.38 8.34 -13.88
CA PRO A 86 8.48 9.01 -14.58
C PRO A 86 8.56 10.51 -14.27
N ALA A 87 7.49 11.13 -13.74
CA ALA A 87 7.50 12.54 -13.34
C ALA A 87 8.05 12.73 -11.92
N SER A 88 8.26 11.64 -11.17
CA SER A 88 8.63 11.66 -9.76
C SER A 88 7.78 12.65 -8.96
N SER A 89 6.47 12.52 -9.07
CA SER A 89 5.48 13.50 -8.59
C SER A 89 5.55 13.69 -7.09
N PHE A 90 5.84 12.63 -6.32
CA PHE A 90 6.02 12.71 -4.87
C PHE A 90 7.34 13.36 -4.47
N ALA A 91 8.38 13.27 -5.29
CA ALA A 91 9.68 13.92 -5.06
C ALA A 91 9.76 15.36 -5.61
N THR A 92 8.92 15.71 -6.58
CA THR A 92 9.01 17.00 -7.29
C THR A 92 7.78 17.89 -7.09
N ARG A 93 6.59 17.42 -7.49
CA ARG A 93 5.35 18.21 -7.48
C ARG A 93 4.77 18.35 -6.08
N LEU A 94 4.68 17.27 -5.32
CA LEU A 94 4.12 17.29 -3.97
C LEU A 94 4.91 18.21 -3.01
N PRO A 95 6.27 18.21 -3.00
CA PRO A 95 7.04 19.15 -2.17
C PRO A 95 6.82 20.60 -2.56
N ARG A 96 6.67 20.92 -3.85
CA ARG A 96 6.35 22.29 -4.31
C ARG A 96 5.00 22.75 -3.79
N LEU A 97 3.98 21.89 -3.87
CA LEU A 97 2.65 22.17 -3.32
C LEU A 97 2.71 22.32 -1.79
N ALA A 98 3.51 21.50 -1.12
CA ALA A 98 3.73 21.58 0.33
C ALA A 98 4.44 22.85 0.81
N LEU A 99 5.06 23.64 -0.08
CA LEU A 99 5.57 24.97 0.30
C LEU A 99 4.43 25.97 0.54
N GLU A 100 3.26 25.75 -0.07
CA GLU A 100 2.12 26.68 -0.01
C GLU A 100 0.91 26.09 0.72
N MET A 101 0.78 24.77 0.77
CA MET A 101 -0.39 24.08 1.27
C MET A 101 -0.10 23.33 2.58
N PRO A 102 -0.82 23.64 3.69
CA PRO A 102 -0.61 22.99 4.98
C PRO A 102 -0.86 21.49 5.00
N LEU A 103 -1.81 20.98 4.20
CA LEU A 103 -2.17 19.56 4.16
C LEU A 103 -1.00 18.67 3.71
N PRO A 104 -0.48 18.78 2.47
CA PRO A 104 0.65 17.97 2.03
C PRO A 104 1.92 18.25 2.83
N PHE A 105 2.11 19.48 3.34
CA PHE A 105 3.22 19.79 4.25
C PHE A 105 3.18 18.95 5.53
N SER A 106 2.01 18.90 6.18
CA SER A 106 1.83 18.14 7.42
C SER A 106 2.03 16.65 7.20
N ALA A 107 1.52 16.11 6.09
CA ALA A 107 1.69 14.72 5.71
C ALA A 107 3.18 14.36 5.49
N ILE A 108 3.92 15.20 4.75
CA ILE A 108 5.36 15.02 4.50
C ILE A 108 6.15 14.98 5.81
N ILE A 109 5.94 15.98 6.69
CA ILE A 109 6.70 16.05 7.94
C ILE A 109 6.33 14.89 8.87
N ALA A 110 5.05 14.54 8.97
CA ALA A 110 4.58 13.45 9.80
C ALA A 110 5.23 12.11 9.39
N GLN A 111 5.11 11.75 8.12
CA GLN A 111 5.62 10.50 7.59
C GLN A 111 7.15 10.42 7.75
N ALA A 112 7.87 11.47 7.35
CA ALA A 112 9.33 11.43 7.38
C ALA A 112 9.88 11.44 8.81
N ALA A 113 9.26 12.19 9.72
CA ALA A 113 9.64 12.15 11.13
C ALA A 113 9.38 10.78 11.75
N MET A 114 8.31 10.07 11.35
CA MET A 114 8.05 8.71 11.81
C MET A 114 9.08 7.72 11.26
N GLN A 115 9.43 7.82 9.98
CA GLN A 115 10.47 6.97 9.40
C GLN A 115 11.83 7.17 10.08
N ILE A 116 12.22 8.42 10.34
CA ILE A 116 13.44 8.76 11.10
C ILE A 116 13.34 8.19 12.53
N CYS A 117 12.16 8.28 13.16
CA CYS A 117 11.91 7.72 14.49
C CYS A 117 12.19 6.22 14.54
N GLN A 118 11.70 5.47 13.55
CA GLN A 118 11.84 4.01 13.51
C GLN A 118 13.24 3.53 13.15
N THR A 119 14.06 4.38 12.52
CA THR A 119 15.39 3.99 12.00
C THR A 119 16.55 4.53 12.82
N THR A 120 16.59 5.84 13.07
CA THR A 120 17.82 6.53 13.51
C THR A 120 17.64 7.38 14.75
N ALA A 121 16.46 7.98 14.98
CA ALA A 121 16.25 8.91 16.08
C ALA A 121 14.84 8.83 16.68
N PRO A 122 14.62 7.95 17.68
CA PRO A 122 13.32 7.81 18.37
C PRO A 122 12.75 9.11 18.95
N SER A 123 13.63 10.09 19.22
CA SER A 123 13.24 11.43 19.68
C SER A 123 12.39 12.23 18.67
N LYS A 124 12.26 11.78 17.42
CA LYS A 124 11.41 12.42 16.40
C LYS A 124 9.93 12.06 16.50
N ARG A 125 9.55 11.05 17.29
CA ARG A 125 8.14 10.66 17.49
C ARG A 125 7.19 11.82 17.80
N PRO A 126 7.48 12.73 18.76
CA PRO A 126 6.57 13.82 19.07
C PRO A 126 6.36 14.82 17.92
N VAL A 127 7.37 15.00 17.05
CA VAL A 127 7.23 15.82 15.83
C VAL A 127 6.28 15.13 14.87
N ALA A 128 6.48 13.82 14.67
CA ALA A 128 5.67 13.00 13.79
C ALA A 128 4.18 13.05 14.19
N GLU A 129 3.88 12.82 15.48
CA GLU A 129 2.52 12.88 16.04
C GLU A 129 1.88 14.27 15.92
N PHE A 130 2.64 15.34 16.15
CA PHE A 130 2.13 16.71 16.04
C PHE A 130 1.67 17.06 14.61
N TYR A 131 2.51 16.80 13.61
CA TYR A 131 2.16 17.07 12.21
C TYR A 131 1.12 16.06 11.69
N HIS A 132 1.14 14.81 12.17
CA HIS A 132 0.11 13.81 11.86
C HIS A 132 -1.28 14.29 12.31
N GLY A 133 -1.42 14.71 13.58
CA GLY A 133 -2.69 15.21 14.12
C GLY A 133 -3.21 16.42 13.35
N HIS A 134 -2.31 17.31 12.91
CA HIS A 134 -2.67 18.43 12.05
C HIS A 134 -3.16 18.00 10.66
N CYS A 135 -2.46 17.05 10.02
CA CYS A 135 -2.84 16.50 8.73
C CYS A 135 -4.23 15.86 8.76
N VAL A 136 -4.49 15.03 9.78
CA VAL A 136 -5.79 14.36 9.96
C VAL A 136 -6.91 15.37 10.14
N ARG A 137 -6.69 16.44 10.92
CA ARG A 137 -7.67 17.52 11.09
C ARG A 137 -8.05 18.17 9.75
N LEU A 138 -7.07 18.50 8.92
CA LEU A 138 -7.32 19.10 7.60
C LEU A 138 -8.06 18.15 6.65
N LEU A 139 -7.75 16.85 6.70
CA LEU A 139 -8.49 15.85 5.90
C LEU A 139 -9.95 15.71 6.34
N ILE A 140 -10.24 15.83 7.64
CA ILE A 140 -11.62 15.81 8.17
C ILE A 140 -12.41 17.05 7.72
N GLU A 141 -11.73 18.20 7.65
CA GLU A 141 -12.32 19.48 7.22
C GLU A 141 -12.49 19.59 5.70
N LEU A 142 -11.94 18.65 4.92
CA LEU A 142 -11.98 18.68 3.46
C LEU A 142 -13.42 18.50 2.94
N ARG A 143 -13.85 19.44 2.09
CA ARG A 143 -15.19 19.42 1.51
C ARG A 143 -15.28 18.49 0.30
N ASN A 144 -16.48 17.95 0.07
CA ASN A 144 -16.77 17.06 -1.06
C ASN A 144 -16.69 17.75 -2.43
N ASP A 145 -16.60 19.06 -2.52
CA ASP A 145 -16.51 19.89 -3.72
C ASP A 145 -15.17 20.65 -3.79
N CYS A 146 -14.12 20.12 -3.14
CA CYS A 146 -12.78 20.70 -3.18
C CYS A 146 -12.19 20.76 -4.60
N GLY A 147 -11.30 21.72 -4.81
CA GLY A 147 -10.65 21.94 -6.11
C GLY A 147 -9.78 20.77 -6.53
N SER A 148 -9.46 20.67 -7.84
CA SER A 148 -8.66 19.57 -8.39
C SER A 148 -7.33 19.37 -7.63
N VAL A 149 -6.57 20.45 -7.39
CA VAL A 149 -5.28 20.41 -6.67
C VAL A 149 -5.44 19.97 -5.21
N GLU A 150 -6.51 20.38 -4.54
CA GLU A 150 -6.80 19.96 -3.16
C GLU A 150 -7.13 18.47 -3.10
N SER A 151 -7.86 17.96 -4.09
CA SER A 151 -8.12 16.53 -4.24
C SER A 151 -6.83 15.74 -4.48
N GLU A 152 -5.94 16.19 -5.37
CA GLU A 152 -4.66 15.49 -5.64
C GLU A 152 -3.79 15.43 -4.38
N THR A 153 -3.66 16.56 -3.68
CA THR A 153 -2.85 16.66 -2.46
C THR A 153 -3.48 15.90 -1.30
N ALA A 154 -4.81 15.79 -1.25
CA ALA A 154 -5.49 14.95 -0.28
C ALA A 154 -5.19 13.47 -0.52
N LEU A 155 -5.27 12.97 -1.76
CA LEU A 155 -4.91 11.58 -2.06
C LEU A 155 -3.46 11.31 -1.66
N ALA A 156 -2.52 12.16 -2.08
CA ALA A 156 -1.11 12.01 -1.72
C ALA A 156 -0.89 12.06 -0.21
N ALA A 157 -1.57 12.96 0.52
CA ALA A 157 -1.49 13.03 1.97
C ALA A 157 -1.97 11.73 2.62
N VAL A 158 -3.08 11.13 2.15
CA VAL A 158 -3.57 9.87 2.70
C VAL A 158 -2.60 8.71 2.42
N CYS A 159 -1.97 8.64 1.24
CA CYS A 159 -0.88 7.67 0.97
C CYS A 159 0.28 7.81 1.99
N LEU A 160 0.71 9.04 2.28
CA LEU A 160 1.76 9.29 3.28
C LEU A 160 1.31 8.90 4.70
N LEU A 161 0.06 9.19 5.08
CA LEU A 161 -0.48 8.79 6.38
C LEU A 161 -0.64 7.28 6.50
N ARG A 162 -0.97 6.60 5.40
CA ARG A 162 -1.04 5.14 5.34
C ARG A 162 0.32 4.51 5.66
N SER A 163 1.37 4.98 4.99
CA SER A 163 2.74 4.56 5.29
C SER A 163 3.18 4.96 6.71
N TYR A 164 2.74 6.10 7.25
CA TYR A 164 2.96 6.46 8.65
C TYR A 164 2.39 5.41 9.61
N GLU A 165 1.15 4.96 9.40
CA GLU A 165 0.50 3.96 10.26
C GLU A 165 1.25 2.63 10.29
N ILE A 166 1.71 2.17 9.11
CA ILE A 166 2.49 0.93 8.99
C ILE A 166 3.81 1.03 9.77
N LEU A 167 4.42 2.23 9.79
CA LEU A 167 5.68 2.44 10.50
C LEU A 167 5.47 2.62 12.01
N ASP A 168 4.35 3.19 12.45
CA ASP A 168 4.11 3.47 13.88
C ASP A 168 3.62 2.25 14.66
N GLU A 169 2.81 1.40 14.03
CA GLU A 169 2.16 0.25 14.66
C GLU A 169 2.76 -1.09 14.21
N GLU A 170 2.90 -2.06 15.13
CA GLU A 170 3.34 -3.42 14.78
C GLU A 170 2.27 -4.20 14.00
N VAL A 171 1.01 -3.88 14.26
CA VAL A 171 -0.14 -4.40 13.54
C VAL A 171 -0.72 -3.29 12.72
N ASP A 172 -0.72 -3.50 11.41
CA ASP A 172 -1.26 -2.56 10.46
C ASP A 172 -2.77 -2.31 10.69
N PRO A 173 -3.16 -1.10 11.13
CA PRO A 173 -4.54 -0.82 11.48
C PRO A 173 -5.42 -0.50 10.26
N ASN A 174 -4.82 -0.26 9.09
CA ASN A 174 -5.50 -0.03 7.82
C ASN A 174 -6.56 1.08 7.81
N ARG A 175 -6.47 2.08 8.71
CA ARG A 175 -7.54 3.08 8.90
C ARG A 175 -7.60 4.04 7.73
N HIS A 176 -6.43 4.46 7.22
CA HIS A 176 -6.35 5.42 6.12
C HIS A 176 -6.56 4.80 4.74
N LEU A 177 -6.46 3.46 4.61
CA LEU A 177 -6.61 2.76 3.33
C LEU A 177 -8.03 2.98 2.74
N HIS A 178 -9.09 2.89 3.55
CA HIS A 178 -10.46 3.17 3.06
C HIS A 178 -10.68 4.62 2.62
N GLY A 179 -10.07 5.57 3.32
CA GLY A 179 -10.17 7.00 3.01
C GLY A 179 -9.53 7.33 1.66
N ALA A 180 -8.37 6.74 1.38
CA ALA A 180 -7.66 6.92 0.11
C ALA A 180 -8.45 6.37 -1.07
N TYR A 181 -9.10 5.21 -0.93
CA TYR A 181 -9.95 4.68 -2.01
C TYR A 181 -11.07 5.65 -2.42
N SER A 182 -11.74 6.28 -1.44
CA SER A 182 -12.79 7.26 -1.74
C SER A 182 -12.27 8.48 -2.49
N LEU A 183 -10.98 8.83 -2.33
CA LEU A 183 -10.34 9.93 -3.06
C LEU A 183 -9.83 9.47 -4.44
N ALA A 184 -9.21 8.30 -4.52
CA ALA A 184 -8.70 7.72 -5.75
C ALA A 184 -9.82 7.41 -6.76
N SER A 185 -10.95 6.87 -6.29
CA SER A 185 -12.14 6.60 -7.13
C SER A 185 -12.76 7.88 -7.71
N ARG A 186 -12.67 9.02 -7.01
CA ARG A 186 -13.09 10.33 -7.53
C ARG A 186 -12.17 10.84 -8.64
N GLN A 187 -10.92 10.39 -8.65
CA GLN A 187 -9.90 10.76 -9.63
C GLN A 187 -9.82 9.80 -10.81
N LYS A 188 -10.70 8.79 -10.87
CA LYS A 188 -10.84 7.85 -11.99
C LYS A 188 -11.03 8.53 -13.35
N LEU A 189 -11.54 9.76 -13.36
CA LEU A 189 -11.69 10.62 -14.55
C LEU A 189 -10.36 11.26 -15.04
N LEU A 190 -9.25 11.07 -14.33
CA LEU A 190 -7.95 11.69 -14.65
C LEU A 190 -6.97 10.77 -15.39
N LEU A 191 -7.29 9.48 -15.52
CA LEU A 191 -6.51 8.55 -16.35
C LEU A 191 -6.62 8.89 -17.86
N ASP A 192 -7.60 9.71 -18.26
CA ASP A 192 -7.80 10.18 -19.63
C ASP A 192 -6.87 11.35 -20.02
N ASN A 193 -6.28 12.08 -19.06
CA ASN A 193 -5.53 13.33 -19.31
C ASN A 193 -4.00 13.17 -19.29
N GLY A 194 -3.51 11.94 -19.49
CA GLY A 194 -2.09 11.60 -19.50
C GLY A 194 -1.62 11.10 -18.14
N PHE A 195 -0.98 9.94 -18.15
CA PHE A 195 -0.54 9.12 -17.01
C PHE A 195 0.45 9.78 -16.01
N ARG A 196 0.61 11.11 -16.02
CA ARG A 196 1.72 11.85 -15.37
C ARG A 196 1.23 12.98 -14.44
N THR A 197 0.18 12.72 -13.70
CA THR A 197 -0.31 13.64 -12.65
C THR A 197 0.02 13.11 -11.27
N LEU A 198 0.04 14.00 -10.26
CA LEU A 198 0.18 13.58 -8.87
C LEU A 198 -0.96 12.62 -8.47
N SER A 199 -2.16 12.83 -9.01
CA SER A 199 -3.29 11.92 -8.87
C SER A 199 -3.01 10.52 -9.42
N SER A 200 -2.45 10.42 -10.63
CA SER A 200 -2.05 9.14 -11.25
C SER A 200 -1.01 8.42 -10.38
N ALA A 201 0.04 9.13 -9.94
CA ALA A 201 1.06 8.56 -9.07
C ALA A 201 0.46 8.06 -7.74
N GLY A 202 -0.41 8.85 -7.12
CA GLY A 202 -1.11 8.48 -5.88
C GLY A 202 -2.02 7.26 -6.07
N PHE A 203 -2.73 7.17 -7.19
CA PHE A 203 -3.56 6.02 -7.55
C PHE A 203 -2.74 4.72 -7.64
N TRP A 204 -1.62 4.74 -8.37
CA TRP A 204 -0.80 3.54 -8.57
C TRP A 204 -0.07 3.12 -7.30
N ASN A 205 0.38 4.08 -6.49
CA ASN A 205 0.90 3.80 -5.16
C ASN A 205 -0.18 3.17 -4.26
N TYR A 206 -1.37 3.77 -4.19
CA TYR A 206 -2.48 3.24 -3.40
C TYR A 206 -2.84 1.80 -3.80
N LEU A 207 -2.91 1.51 -5.11
CA LEU A 207 -3.15 0.14 -5.59
C LEU A 207 -2.11 -0.84 -5.06
N ARG A 208 -0.82 -0.49 -5.07
CA ARG A 208 0.24 -1.37 -4.57
C ARG A 208 0.21 -1.54 -3.05
N GLU A 209 -0.20 -0.50 -2.31
CA GLU A 209 -0.45 -0.60 -0.87
C GLU A 209 -1.64 -1.51 -0.55
N ASP A 210 -2.72 -1.44 -1.32
CA ASP A 210 -3.91 -2.30 -1.16
C ASP A 210 -3.60 -3.76 -1.56
N ILE A 211 -2.78 -3.97 -2.60
CA ILE A 211 -2.21 -5.30 -2.94
C ILE A 211 -1.37 -5.83 -1.76
N THR A 212 -0.53 -4.98 -1.15
CA THR A 212 0.28 -5.37 0.00
C THR A 212 -0.61 -5.83 1.15
N TYR A 213 -1.62 -5.03 1.50
CA TYR A 213 -2.61 -5.41 2.52
C TYR A 213 -3.30 -6.74 2.18
N SER A 214 -3.80 -6.88 0.95
CA SER A 214 -4.47 -8.09 0.46
C SER A 214 -3.61 -9.34 0.61
N LEU A 215 -2.31 -9.25 0.30
CA LEU A 215 -1.36 -10.36 0.42
C LEU A 215 -1.02 -10.72 1.88
N PHE A 216 -0.95 -9.72 2.77
CA PHE A 216 -0.71 -9.95 4.20
C PHE A 216 -1.90 -10.62 4.88
N GLU A 217 -3.10 -10.08 4.67
CA GLU A 217 -4.32 -10.48 5.39
C GLU A 217 -5.13 -11.54 4.63
N GLU A 218 -4.71 -11.92 3.41
CA GLU A 218 -5.39 -12.88 2.54
C GLU A 218 -6.86 -12.50 2.30
N GLN A 219 -7.09 -11.21 2.02
CA GLN A 219 -8.40 -10.62 1.77
C GLN A 219 -8.45 -9.95 0.40
N PRO A 220 -9.63 -9.77 -0.22
CA PRO A 220 -9.77 -8.95 -1.42
C PRO A 220 -9.31 -7.52 -1.17
N LEU A 221 -8.90 -6.84 -2.24
CA LEU A 221 -8.56 -5.42 -2.18
C LEU A 221 -9.79 -4.61 -1.73
N LYS A 222 -9.53 -3.49 -1.08
CA LYS A 222 -10.55 -2.49 -0.76
C LYS A 222 -10.97 -1.72 -2.02
N MET A 223 -10.10 -1.69 -3.01
CA MET A 223 -10.27 -1.06 -4.31
C MET A 223 -11.09 -1.93 -5.28
N ASP A 224 -12.10 -1.31 -5.90
CA ASP A 224 -12.76 -1.89 -7.07
C ASP A 224 -11.99 -1.53 -8.35
N LEU A 225 -11.57 -2.57 -9.09
CA LEU A 225 -10.73 -2.51 -10.28
C LEU A 225 -11.47 -2.91 -11.56
N GLU A 226 -12.75 -3.28 -11.50
CA GLU A 226 -13.48 -3.85 -12.64
C GLU A 226 -13.53 -2.87 -13.81
N ASN A 227 -13.87 -1.63 -13.49
CA ASN A 227 -14.10 -0.57 -14.47
C ASN A 227 -12.84 0.28 -14.76
N ILE A 228 -11.64 -0.25 -14.50
CA ILE A 228 -10.37 0.44 -14.75
C ILE A 228 -9.70 -0.21 -15.97
N PRO A 229 -9.48 0.51 -17.08
CA PRO A 229 -8.87 -0.09 -18.26
C PRO A 229 -7.43 -0.53 -17.96
N VAL A 230 -7.03 -1.69 -18.48
CA VAL A 230 -5.62 -2.09 -18.46
C VAL A 230 -4.88 -1.27 -19.52
N PRO A 231 -3.79 -0.58 -19.16
CA PRO A 231 -2.96 0.09 -20.16
C PRO A 231 -2.48 -0.94 -21.19
N THR A 232 -2.84 -0.77 -22.46
CA THR A 232 -2.57 -1.75 -23.53
C THR A 232 -1.95 -1.13 -24.79
N GLN A 233 -1.87 0.19 -24.88
CA GLN A 233 -1.37 0.90 -26.06
C GLN A 233 -0.31 1.93 -25.66
N HIS A 234 0.71 2.09 -26.49
CA HIS A 234 1.79 3.08 -26.33
C HIS A 234 2.45 3.07 -24.93
N LEU A 235 2.65 1.87 -24.38
CA LEU A 235 3.28 1.70 -23.07
C LEU A 235 4.75 2.13 -23.14
N GLU A 236 5.14 2.99 -22.21
CA GLU A 236 6.53 3.19 -21.85
C GLU A 236 6.92 2.20 -20.75
N ASP A 237 8.23 2.08 -20.48
CA ASP A 237 8.77 1.10 -19.54
C ASP A 237 8.08 1.12 -18.16
N HIS A 238 7.76 2.31 -17.65
CA HIS A 238 7.12 2.47 -16.35
C HIS A 238 5.67 1.96 -16.32
N ASP A 239 4.96 2.05 -17.46
CA ASP A 239 3.56 1.64 -17.58
C ASP A 239 3.41 0.12 -17.42
N HIS A 240 4.44 -0.65 -17.76
CA HIS A 240 4.40 -2.11 -17.61
C HIS A 240 4.24 -2.53 -16.14
N LEU A 241 4.86 -1.83 -15.18
CA LEU A 241 4.67 -2.13 -13.76
C LEU A 241 3.25 -1.79 -13.29
N ASN A 242 2.72 -0.66 -13.75
CA ASN A 242 1.36 -0.23 -13.42
C ASN A 242 0.32 -1.21 -13.99
N ALA A 243 0.49 -1.61 -15.24
CA ALA A 243 -0.35 -2.61 -15.90
C ALA A 243 -0.35 -3.95 -15.16
N ILE A 244 0.82 -4.50 -14.80
CA ILE A 244 0.87 -5.78 -14.07
C ILE A 244 0.35 -5.68 -12.64
N SER A 245 0.52 -4.52 -11.97
CA SER A 245 -0.08 -4.28 -10.65
C SER A 245 -1.61 -4.35 -10.73
N LEU A 246 -2.22 -3.77 -11.76
CA LEU A 246 -3.67 -3.83 -11.99
C LEU A 246 -4.16 -5.26 -12.27
N VAL A 247 -3.40 -6.01 -13.08
CA VAL A 247 -3.70 -7.42 -13.37
C VAL A 247 -3.65 -8.25 -12.09
N LEU A 248 -2.61 -8.08 -11.27
CA LEU A 248 -2.49 -8.77 -9.99
C LEU A 248 -3.64 -8.41 -9.05
N GLY A 249 -3.99 -7.13 -8.91
CA GLY A 249 -5.11 -6.71 -8.06
C GLY A 249 -6.44 -7.37 -8.46
N ARG A 250 -6.70 -7.54 -9.76
CA ARG A 250 -7.87 -8.28 -10.25
C ARG A 250 -7.81 -9.78 -9.93
N ILE A 251 -6.63 -10.38 -10.06
CA ILE A 251 -6.41 -11.79 -9.70
C ILE A 251 -6.65 -12.00 -8.20
N LEU A 252 -6.14 -11.12 -7.34
CA LEU A 252 -6.36 -11.18 -5.89
C LEU A 252 -7.83 -10.98 -5.52
N ASN A 253 -8.51 -10.02 -6.16
CA ASN A 253 -9.95 -9.84 -5.97
C ASN A 253 -10.74 -11.08 -6.35
N ALA A 254 -10.39 -11.75 -7.45
CA ALA A 254 -11.04 -12.99 -7.86
C ALA A 254 -10.69 -14.17 -6.92
N HIS A 255 -9.44 -14.28 -6.49
CA HIS A 255 -8.94 -15.35 -5.63
C HIS A 255 -9.57 -15.32 -4.24
N PHE A 256 -9.60 -14.15 -3.61
CA PHE A 256 -10.11 -13.98 -2.25
C PHE A 256 -11.61 -13.63 -2.22
N ASN A 257 -12.32 -13.64 -3.37
CA ASN A 257 -13.76 -13.39 -3.38
C ASN A 257 -14.49 -14.53 -2.64
N ASP A 258 -15.15 -14.19 -1.55
CA ASP A 258 -15.91 -15.12 -0.71
C ASP A 258 -17.37 -15.27 -1.17
N GLY A 259 -17.77 -14.59 -2.25
CA GLY A 259 -19.15 -14.57 -2.75
C GLY A 259 -20.08 -13.64 -1.95
N SER A 260 -19.52 -12.71 -1.16
CA SER A 260 -20.30 -11.70 -0.43
C SER A 260 -21.24 -10.88 -1.34
N PRO A 261 -22.49 -10.62 -0.91
CA PRO A 261 -23.47 -9.89 -1.71
C PRO A 261 -23.01 -8.46 -2.01
N GLY A 262 -22.97 -8.09 -3.30
CA GLY A 262 -22.56 -6.76 -3.78
C GLY A 262 -21.22 -6.72 -4.53
N ARG A 263 -20.52 -7.85 -4.66
CA ARG A 263 -19.41 -8.02 -5.60
C ARG A 263 -19.90 -8.79 -6.82
N ASP A 264 -19.62 -8.29 -8.02
CA ASP A 264 -20.01 -8.94 -9.27
C ASP A 264 -19.28 -10.29 -9.43
N GLN A 265 -19.78 -11.11 -10.36
CA GLN A 265 -19.22 -12.43 -10.63
C GLN A 265 -17.72 -12.31 -10.97
N PRO A 266 -16.84 -13.11 -10.32
CA PRO A 266 -15.41 -12.98 -10.52
C PRO A 266 -15.05 -13.10 -12.00
N VAL A 267 -14.16 -12.22 -12.47
CA VAL A 267 -13.59 -12.27 -13.82
C VAL A 267 -13.17 -13.71 -14.12
N SER A 268 -13.60 -14.25 -15.26
CA SER A 268 -13.31 -15.64 -15.59
C SER A 268 -11.80 -15.89 -15.56
N VAL A 269 -11.42 -17.04 -15.02
CA VAL A 269 -10.03 -17.48 -14.89
C VAL A 269 -9.27 -17.42 -16.24
N SER A 270 -9.96 -17.76 -17.34
CA SER A 270 -9.43 -17.63 -18.71
C SER A 270 -9.06 -16.19 -19.08
N ALA A 271 -9.87 -15.21 -18.67
CA ALA A 271 -9.58 -13.80 -18.90
C ALA A 271 -8.35 -13.32 -18.12
N MET A 272 -8.15 -13.80 -16.89
CA MET A 272 -6.95 -13.49 -16.09
C MET A 272 -5.67 -14.01 -16.76
N LEU A 273 -5.71 -15.25 -17.27
CA LEU A 273 -4.61 -15.82 -18.04
C LEU A 273 -4.32 -15.04 -19.32
N HIS A 274 -5.37 -14.67 -20.06
CA HIS A 274 -5.23 -13.85 -21.26
C HIS A 274 -4.53 -12.52 -20.94
N MET A 275 -4.93 -11.84 -19.87
CA MET A 275 -4.32 -10.59 -19.43
C MET A 275 -2.81 -10.73 -19.15
N LEU A 276 -2.40 -11.77 -18.42
CA LEU A 276 -0.98 -12.01 -18.14
C LEU A 276 -0.18 -12.34 -19.40
N ARG A 277 -0.73 -13.16 -20.31
CA ARG A 277 -0.08 -13.50 -21.59
C ARG A 277 0.07 -12.27 -22.47
N SER A 278 -0.96 -11.42 -22.55
CA SER A 278 -0.92 -10.17 -23.30
C SER A 278 0.15 -9.23 -22.75
N TRP A 279 0.22 -9.09 -21.42
CA TRP A 279 1.24 -8.27 -20.77
C TRP A 279 2.66 -8.79 -21.06
N GLN A 280 2.89 -10.10 -20.91
CA GLN A 280 4.20 -10.70 -21.13
C GLN A 280 4.67 -10.57 -22.58
N LYS A 281 3.77 -10.79 -23.55
CA LYS A 281 4.07 -10.60 -24.98
C LYS A 281 4.35 -9.14 -25.36
N ALA A 282 3.84 -8.20 -24.58
CA ALA A 282 4.04 -6.77 -24.82
C ALA A 282 5.35 -6.23 -24.21
N LEU A 283 6.07 -7.01 -23.39
CA LEU A 283 7.31 -6.56 -22.77
C LEU A 283 8.41 -6.31 -23.82
N PRO A 284 9.09 -5.16 -23.77
CA PRO A 284 10.27 -4.91 -24.59
C PRO A 284 11.43 -5.87 -24.24
N ARG A 285 12.29 -6.18 -25.21
CA ARG A 285 13.44 -7.07 -25.02
C ARG A 285 14.41 -6.61 -23.93
N HIS A 286 14.52 -5.30 -23.67
CA HIS A 286 15.42 -4.77 -22.64
C HIS A 286 14.94 -5.01 -21.20
N PHE A 287 13.78 -5.64 -21.01
CA PHE A 287 13.32 -6.13 -19.71
C PHE A 287 13.92 -7.49 -19.32
N GLU A 288 14.71 -8.13 -20.20
CA GLU A 288 15.41 -9.38 -19.96
C GLU A 288 16.85 -9.14 -19.43
N PRO A 289 17.38 -9.99 -18.53
CA PRO A 289 16.74 -11.17 -17.94
C PRO A 289 15.83 -10.84 -16.75
N LEU A 290 15.98 -9.69 -16.08
CA LEU A 290 15.30 -9.39 -14.81
C LEU A 290 14.89 -7.92 -14.72
N SER A 291 13.63 -7.67 -14.34
CA SER A 291 13.09 -6.33 -14.05
C SER A 291 12.17 -6.37 -12.83
N ALA A 292 12.01 -5.24 -12.13
CA ALA A 292 11.11 -5.15 -10.97
C ALA A 292 9.65 -5.49 -11.31
N ALA A 293 9.22 -5.26 -12.56
CA ALA A 293 7.89 -5.62 -13.05
C ALA A 293 7.63 -7.14 -13.07
N ARG A 294 8.68 -7.96 -13.17
CA ARG A 294 8.55 -9.42 -13.05
C ARG A 294 8.04 -9.86 -11.67
N GLN A 295 8.24 -9.06 -10.61
CA GLN A 295 7.80 -9.45 -9.27
C GLN A 295 6.28 -9.66 -9.20
N TYR A 296 5.48 -8.67 -9.59
CA TYR A 296 4.01 -8.78 -9.57
C TYR A 296 3.49 -9.79 -10.59
N PHE A 297 4.20 -10.00 -11.69
CA PHE A 297 3.90 -11.07 -12.64
C PHE A 297 4.06 -12.46 -11.99
N LEU A 298 5.19 -12.71 -11.31
CA LEU A 298 5.43 -13.98 -10.62
C LEU A 298 4.43 -14.23 -9.49
N VAL A 299 4.07 -13.19 -8.71
CA VAL A 299 3.00 -13.29 -7.69
C VAL A 299 1.68 -13.67 -8.35
N SER A 300 1.35 -13.08 -9.50
CA SER A 300 0.14 -13.41 -10.26
C SER A 300 0.12 -14.88 -10.69
N ILE A 301 1.25 -15.40 -11.19
CA ILE A 301 1.41 -16.82 -11.53
C ILE A 301 1.19 -17.70 -10.29
N MET A 302 1.80 -17.36 -9.15
CA MET A 302 1.65 -18.14 -7.92
C MET A 302 0.20 -18.20 -7.44
N VAL A 303 -0.52 -17.08 -7.44
CA VAL A 303 -1.95 -17.06 -7.05
C VAL A 303 -2.77 -17.89 -8.04
N LEU A 304 -2.48 -17.80 -9.34
CA LEU A 304 -3.14 -18.62 -10.35
C LEU A 304 -2.84 -20.12 -10.18
N CYS A 305 -1.62 -20.50 -9.81
CA CYS A 305 -1.25 -21.89 -9.49
C CYS A 305 -2.07 -22.48 -8.34
N MET A 306 -2.54 -21.65 -7.41
CA MET A 306 -3.37 -22.07 -6.28
C MET A 306 -4.83 -22.31 -6.66
N ILE A 307 -5.36 -21.56 -7.62
CA ILE A 307 -6.78 -21.63 -8.00
C ILE A 307 -7.05 -22.48 -9.24
N MET A 308 -6.00 -22.86 -9.99
CA MET A 308 -6.15 -23.57 -11.26
C MET A 308 -5.49 -24.96 -11.30
N PRO A 309 -6.00 -25.86 -12.17
CA PRO A 309 -5.26 -27.02 -12.63
C PRO A 309 -3.99 -26.59 -13.37
N LEU A 310 -2.88 -27.30 -13.11
CA LEU A 310 -1.56 -26.95 -13.63
C LEU A 310 -1.50 -26.99 -15.17
N GLU A 311 -2.29 -27.87 -15.77
CA GLU A 311 -2.40 -28.04 -17.23
C GLU A 311 -2.87 -26.75 -17.93
N THR A 312 -3.64 -25.92 -17.21
CA THR A 312 -4.13 -24.63 -17.71
C THR A 312 -3.03 -23.56 -17.73
N LEU A 313 -1.98 -23.76 -16.92
CA LEU A 313 -0.87 -22.84 -16.72
C LEU A 313 0.37 -23.19 -17.56
N THR A 314 0.42 -24.38 -18.16
CA THR A 314 1.61 -24.86 -18.89
C THR A 314 2.15 -23.85 -19.90
N GLU A 315 1.28 -23.24 -20.71
CA GLU A 315 1.70 -22.28 -21.74
C GLU A 315 2.31 -21.01 -21.14
N ILE A 316 1.76 -20.50 -20.02
CA ILE A 316 2.32 -19.29 -19.41
C ILE A 316 3.62 -19.61 -18.66
N LEU A 317 3.69 -20.77 -18.01
CA LEU A 317 4.91 -21.27 -17.35
C LEU A 317 6.05 -21.49 -18.35
N GLN A 318 5.76 -21.88 -19.59
CA GLN A 318 6.77 -21.98 -20.65
C GLN A 318 7.29 -20.62 -21.11
N LEU A 319 6.48 -19.56 -21.00
CA LEU A 319 6.92 -18.21 -21.32
C LEU A 319 7.75 -17.61 -20.17
N VAL A 320 7.53 -18.06 -18.94
CA VAL A 320 8.38 -17.66 -17.81
C VAL A 320 9.64 -18.51 -17.86
N GLU A 321 10.79 -17.90 -18.09
CA GLU A 321 12.11 -18.57 -18.09
C GLU A 321 12.52 -18.97 -16.66
N LEU A 322 11.74 -19.84 -16.02
CA LEU A 322 12.04 -20.41 -14.70
C LEU A 322 12.81 -21.70 -14.88
N ASP A 323 13.85 -21.88 -14.06
CA ASP A 323 14.56 -23.14 -13.96
C ASP A 323 13.72 -24.15 -13.19
N LEU A 324 12.86 -24.87 -13.92
CA LEU A 324 11.94 -25.87 -13.39
C LEU A 324 12.37 -27.27 -13.85
N PRO A 325 12.15 -28.31 -13.03
CA PRO A 325 12.37 -29.69 -13.45
C PRO A 325 11.45 -30.04 -14.63
N SER A 326 11.79 -31.10 -15.38
CA SER A 326 11.06 -31.49 -16.61
C SER A 326 9.57 -31.80 -16.41
N SER A 327 9.15 -32.11 -15.18
CA SER A 327 7.75 -32.31 -14.81
C SER A 327 7.53 -31.71 -13.42
N PRO A 328 7.34 -30.38 -13.34
CA PRO A 328 7.31 -29.69 -12.05
C PRO A 328 6.00 -29.94 -11.32
N SER A 329 6.08 -30.19 -10.01
CA SER A 329 4.92 -30.16 -9.13
C SER A 329 4.46 -28.72 -8.91
N ARG A 330 3.26 -28.54 -8.36
CA ARG A 330 2.76 -27.21 -7.97
C ARG A 330 3.72 -26.58 -6.94
N GLU A 331 4.21 -27.38 -6.02
CA GLU A 331 5.13 -26.99 -4.96
C GLU A 331 6.46 -26.49 -5.53
N ASP A 332 6.99 -27.16 -6.57
CA ASP A 332 8.22 -26.73 -7.24
C ASP A 332 8.04 -25.36 -7.91
N ILE A 333 6.91 -25.13 -8.58
CA ILE A 333 6.62 -23.84 -9.22
C ILE A 333 6.48 -22.73 -8.19
N LEU A 334 5.73 -22.99 -7.10
CA LEU A 334 5.52 -22.02 -6.05
C LEU A 334 6.84 -21.66 -5.35
N GLU A 335 7.69 -22.64 -5.07
CA GLU A 335 9.00 -22.41 -4.46
C GLU A 335 9.93 -21.63 -5.41
N THR A 336 10.05 -22.02 -6.67
CA THR A 336 10.91 -21.31 -7.64
C THR A 336 10.44 -19.86 -7.83
N CYS A 337 9.14 -19.62 -7.99
CA CYS A 337 8.60 -18.26 -8.06
C CYS A 337 8.85 -17.47 -6.77
N ALA A 338 8.72 -18.09 -5.59
CA ALA A 338 8.97 -17.43 -4.32
C ALA A 338 10.44 -17.00 -4.17
N LEU A 339 11.38 -17.85 -4.59
CA LEU A 339 12.81 -17.56 -4.59
C LEU A 339 13.13 -16.41 -5.55
N GLU A 340 12.56 -16.42 -6.76
CA GLU A 340 12.73 -15.33 -7.74
C GLU A 340 12.14 -14.01 -7.24
N VAL A 341 10.94 -14.01 -6.66
CA VAL A 341 10.31 -12.81 -6.05
C VAL A 341 11.20 -12.22 -4.96
N CYS A 342 11.74 -13.06 -4.07
CA CYS A 342 12.66 -12.62 -3.02
C CYS A 342 13.99 -12.13 -3.61
N GLY A 343 14.56 -12.88 -4.56
CA GLY A 343 15.80 -12.55 -5.26
C GLY A 343 15.73 -11.19 -5.93
N LEU A 344 14.70 -10.95 -6.74
CA LEU A 344 14.42 -9.66 -7.39
C LEU A 344 14.34 -8.52 -6.37
N ALA A 345 13.62 -8.71 -5.27
CA ALA A 345 13.45 -7.67 -4.25
C ALA A 345 14.76 -7.26 -3.59
N PHE A 346 15.58 -8.23 -3.16
CA PHE A 346 16.83 -7.93 -2.42
C PHE A 346 18.01 -7.58 -3.34
N THR A 347 18.06 -8.13 -4.55
CA THR A 347 19.16 -7.84 -5.50
C THR A 347 18.99 -6.51 -6.23
N ALA A 348 17.77 -5.96 -6.30
CA ALA A 348 17.50 -4.65 -6.88
C ALA A 348 18.25 -3.50 -6.17
N LYS A 349 18.65 -3.69 -4.90
CA LYS A 349 19.35 -2.68 -4.07
C LYS A 349 18.66 -1.31 -4.11
N SER A 350 17.33 -1.33 -4.13
CA SER A 350 16.48 -0.15 -4.31
C SER A 350 15.39 -0.15 -3.24
N ASN A 351 15.41 0.85 -2.35
CA ASN A 351 14.39 1.00 -1.30
C ASN A 351 12.96 1.06 -1.88
N PRO A 352 12.68 1.79 -2.98
CA PRO A 352 11.37 1.75 -3.63
C PRO A 352 10.90 0.33 -4.00
N VAL A 353 11.78 -0.48 -4.57
CA VAL A 353 11.46 -1.88 -4.92
C VAL A 353 11.22 -2.69 -3.64
N LEU A 354 12.09 -2.57 -2.65
CA LEU A 354 12.01 -3.31 -1.39
C LEU A 354 10.73 -3.01 -0.61
N VAL A 355 10.35 -1.73 -0.47
CA VAL A 355 9.15 -1.32 0.27
C VAL A 355 7.88 -1.84 -0.40
N ASN A 356 7.83 -1.83 -1.73
CA ASN A 356 6.72 -2.40 -2.50
C ASN A 356 6.76 -3.95 -2.58
N ALA A 357 7.87 -4.57 -2.14
CA ALA A 357 8.06 -6.02 -2.16
C ALA A 357 7.60 -6.73 -0.88
N PHE A 358 7.34 -6.03 0.23
CA PHE A 358 7.01 -6.69 1.50
C PHE A 358 5.73 -7.52 1.45
N GLY A 359 4.69 -7.05 0.75
CA GLY A 359 3.48 -7.84 0.50
C GLY A 359 3.74 -9.10 -0.34
N PRO A 360 4.34 -8.97 -1.53
CA PRO A 360 4.80 -10.12 -2.31
C PRO A 360 5.65 -11.12 -1.52
N ILE A 361 6.63 -10.65 -0.75
CA ILE A 361 7.48 -11.52 0.08
C ILE A 361 6.65 -12.23 1.16
N SER A 362 5.74 -11.51 1.85
CA SER A 362 4.93 -12.06 2.94
C SER A 362 4.10 -13.26 2.49
N TYR A 363 3.56 -13.18 1.27
CA TYR A 363 2.72 -14.21 0.69
C TYR A 363 3.54 -15.33 0.03
N CYS A 364 4.48 -14.97 -0.85
CA CYS A 364 5.21 -15.95 -1.66
C CYS A 364 6.19 -16.78 -0.84
N ALA A 365 6.90 -16.17 0.11
CA ALA A 365 7.98 -16.85 0.84
C ALA A 365 7.51 -18.02 1.72
N ARG A 366 6.19 -18.12 1.98
CA ARG A 366 5.56 -19.24 2.68
C ARG A 366 5.79 -20.58 1.98
N HIS A 367 6.02 -20.55 0.67
CA HIS A 367 6.25 -21.73 -0.16
C HIS A 367 7.71 -22.16 -0.26
N ILE A 368 8.65 -21.41 0.34
CA ILE A 368 10.05 -21.84 0.41
C ILE A 368 10.13 -23.03 1.36
N ARG A 369 10.67 -24.16 0.88
CA ARG A 369 10.86 -25.41 1.64
C ARG A 369 12.30 -25.58 2.08
N VAL A 370 13.25 -25.18 1.23
CA VAL A 370 14.69 -25.32 1.51
C VAL A 370 15.10 -24.42 2.69
N GLU A 371 15.57 -25.05 3.77
CA GLU A 371 15.92 -24.35 5.01
C GLU A 371 17.03 -23.30 4.83
N ALA A 372 18.03 -23.59 3.99
CA ALA A 372 19.07 -22.60 3.68
C ALA A 372 18.49 -21.32 3.07
N SER A 373 17.52 -21.45 2.16
CA SER A 373 16.83 -20.31 1.53
C SER A 373 15.95 -19.56 2.53
N ARG A 374 15.29 -20.26 3.46
CA ARG A 374 14.52 -19.64 4.55
C ARG A 374 15.42 -18.78 5.45
N GLN A 375 16.57 -19.32 5.87
CA GLN A 375 17.53 -18.60 6.69
C GLN A 375 18.12 -17.40 5.97
N GLU A 376 18.42 -17.54 4.67
CA GLU A 376 18.90 -16.43 3.85
C GLU A 376 17.86 -15.31 3.71
N LEU A 377 16.58 -15.67 3.50
CA LEU A 377 15.50 -14.70 3.47
C LEU A 377 15.39 -13.93 4.80
N LEU A 378 15.40 -14.63 5.94
CA LEU A 378 15.34 -14.00 7.26
C LEU A 378 16.55 -13.07 7.48
N ARG A 379 17.74 -13.47 7.03
CA ARG A 379 18.97 -12.67 7.09
C ARG A 379 18.84 -11.38 6.27
N CYS A 380 18.21 -11.45 5.09
CA CYS A 380 17.94 -10.31 4.22
C CYS A 380 16.86 -9.37 4.78
N LEU A 381 15.84 -9.92 5.45
CA LEU A 381 14.76 -9.15 6.07
C LEU A 381 15.20 -8.41 7.33
N ALA A 382 16.01 -9.04 8.19
CA ALA A 382 16.43 -8.48 9.48
C ALA A 382 16.95 -7.02 9.45
N PRO A 383 17.81 -6.60 8.50
CA PRO A 383 18.28 -5.22 8.44
C PRO A 383 17.21 -4.22 7.97
N CYS A 384 16.13 -4.67 7.33
CA CYS A 384 15.15 -3.79 6.68
C CYS A 384 14.47 -2.82 7.67
N LYS A 385 14.21 -3.25 8.91
CA LYS A 385 13.67 -2.34 9.96
C LYS A 385 14.58 -1.13 10.18
N LYS A 386 15.90 -1.35 10.21
CA LYS A 386 16.87 -0.26 10.42
C LYS A 386 17.02 0.63 9.19
N THR A 387 16.86 0.09 7.99
CA THR A 387 17.04 0.82 6.74
C THR A 387 15.81 1.64 6.35
N VAL A 388 14.64 1.01 6.35
CA VAL A 388 13.39 1.63 5.85
C VAL A 388 12.35 1.87 6.94
N GLY A 389 12.56 1.37 8.17
CA GLY A 389 11.62 1.54 9.28
C GLY A 389 10.48 0.53 9.30
N TRP A 390 10.36 -0.32 8.28
CA TRP A 390 9.25 -1.27 8.14
C TRP A 390 9.22 -2.31 9.26
N PRO A 391 8.04 -2.68 9.81
CA PRO A 391 7.92 -3.63 10.92
C PRO A 391 8.10 -5.09 10.48
N VAL A 392 9.27 -5.43 9.93
CA VAL A 392 9.56 -6.76 9.36
C VAL A 392 9.56 -7.91 10.37
N GLN A 393 9.62 -7.65 11.68
CA GLN A 393 9.62 -8.70 12.70
C GLN A 393 8.35 -9.55 12.63
N ARG A 394 7.17 -8.93 12.52
CA ARG A 394 5.90 -9.64 12.40
C ARG A 394 5.88 -10.53 11.15
N LEU A 395 6.40 -10.03 10.04
CA LEU A 395 6.52 -10.78 8.79
C LEU A 395 7.44 -12.00 8.96
N MET A 396 8.59 -11.82 9.62
CA MET A 396 9.52 -12.92 9.91
C MET A 396 8.88 -13.99 10.82
N ASP A 397 8.17 -13.56 11.86
CA ASP A 397 7.51 -14.45 12.81
C ASP A 397 6.35 -15.25 12.14
N ASP A 398 5.55 -14.61 11.27
CA ASP A 398 4.50 -15.29 10.48
C ASP A 398 5.10 -16.35 9.55
N LEU A 399 6.15 -15.99 8.81
CA LEU A 399 6.85 -16.93 7.91
C LEU A 399 7.40 -18.13 8.68
N GLN A 400 8.09 -17.90 9.80
CA GLN A 400 8.61 -18.96 10.64
C GLN A 400 7.51 -19.85 11.20
N SER A 401 6.38 -19.28 11.60
CA SER A 401 5.21 -20.04 12.07
C SER A 401 4.68 -20.96 10.96
N ARG A 402 4.47 -20.42 9.75
CA ARG A 402 3.94 -21.19 8.61
C ARG A 402 4.87 -22.30 8.15
N TRP A 403 6.18 -22.06 8.14
CA TRP A 403 7.18 -23.07 7.79
C TRP A 403 7.25 -24.24 8.76
N ARG A 404 6.84 -24.06 10.03
CA ARG A 404 6.77 -25.14 11.03
C ARG A 404 5.53 -26.03 10.85
N VAL A 405 4.48 -25.52 10.20
CA VAL A 405 3.20 -26.22 10.04
C VAL A 405 3.15 -27.03 8.75
N SER A 406 3.94 -26.67 7.72
CA SER A 406 4.07 -27.48 6.51
C SER A 406 4.81 -28.79 6.81
N PRO A 407 4.20 -29.98 6.61
CA PRO A 407 4.90 -31.26 6.74
C PRO A 407 6.04 -31.32 5.72
N ALA A 408 7.16 -31.91 6.14
CA ALA A 408 8.33 -32.17 5.31
C ALA A 408 8.04 -33.14 4.15
#